data_AF-A0A3D5Y5U9-F1
#
_entry.id   AF-A0A3D5Y5U9-F1
#
_cell.length_a   1.000
_cell.length_b   1.000
_cell.length_c   1.000
_cell.angle_alpha   90.00
_cell.angle_beta   90.00
_cell.angle_gamma   90.00
#
_symmetry.space_group_name_H-M   'P 1'
#
loop_
_entity.id
_entity.type
_entity.pdbx_description
1 polymer ?
#
loop_
_entity_poly.entity_id
_entity_poly.type
_entity_poly.pdbx_seq_one_letter_code
_entity_poly.pdbx_strand_id
1 'polypeptide(L)'
;MKAFADGRLKAGARRSGAGAALALLLLPMLLGVMACLPFPVGDPELSEIDPKLSGIWIGGPGEAENSEEAGFLILDPYDKRTWLASLFSTKCVDEPAVEKKSGSASTAMSGSTLTADSGVDGAQGVTAETPQETDGRILHCRRMTPVEALAAGRLQVDGKLQTYKAWLTDIDGVRLMTWEPKFQAQSIIKKRASSDKAGHSLPGSDGFWFVLRVRSHAPNEVSLDIINPGVLEDLDLPSAKDGSPEFDDALKAAAGQLERMIRQNPDNPELYAGERMQFQRLPQENYNDVGDLLEAFGIEQIF
;
A
#
# COMPACT_ATOMS: atom_id res chain seq x y z
N MET A 1 31.92 -25.77 68.18
CA MET A 1 33.02 -26.68 67.80
C MET A 1 32.88 -27.02 66.33
N LYS A 2 33.97 -26.87 65.56
CA LYS A 2 34.40 -27.57 64.32
C LYS A 2 33.29 -28.23 63.46
N ALA A 3 33.17 -28.01 62.15
CA ALA A 3 34.24 -27.92 61.17
C ALA A 3 33.78 -27.24 59.86
N PHE A 4 34.68 -26.42 59.32
CA PHE A 4 34.75 -26.06 57.91
C PHE A 4 35.21 -27.28 57.10
N ALA A 5 34.56 -27.54 55.97
CA ALA A 5 35.08 -28.35 54.86
C ALA A 5 34.54 -27.70 53.58
N ASP A 6 35.24 -26.70 53.04
CA ASP A 6 36.18 -26.84 51.92
C ASP A 6 35.67 -27.73 50.77
N GLY A 7 34.81 -27.14 49.94
CA GLY A 7 34.40 -27.66 48.64
C GLY A 7 34.76 -26.66 47.54
N ARG A 8 36.06 -26.45 47.32
CA ARG A 8 36.59 -25.60 46.25
C ARG A 8 36.35 -26.29 44.89
N LEU A 9 35.18 -26.06 44.28
CA LEU A 9 34.89 -26.48 42.90
C LEU A 9 35.75 -25.67 41.92
N LYS A 10 36.97 -26.16 41.69
CA LYS A 10 37.84 -25.73 40.61
C LYS A 10 37.30 -26.34 39.31
N ALA A 11 36.25 -25.74 38.75
CA ALA A 11 35.76 -26.07 37.41
C ALA A 11 36.74 -25.51 36.37
N GLY A 12 37.85 -26.20 36.18
CA GLY A 12 38.69 -26.01 35.01
C GLY A 12 37.89 -26.46 33.79
N ALA A 13 37.26 -25.51 33.11
CA ALA A 13 36.66 -25.75 31.80
C ALA A 13 37.77 -26.06 30.78
N ARG A 14 38.27 -27.31 30.79
CA ARG A 14 38.96 -27.88 29.63
C ARG A 14 37.91 -27.99 28.54
N ARG A 15 37.78 -26.92 27.74
CA ARG A 15 37.03 -26.94 26.49
C ARG A 15 37.62 -28.07 25.64
N SER A 16 36.93 -29.20 25.58
CA SER A 16 37.35 -30.35 24.79
C SER A 16 37.45 -29.91 23.33
N GLY A 17 38.64 -29.95 22.75
CA GLY A 17 38.87 -29.58 21.34
C GLY A 17 37.99 -30.38 20.37
N ALA A 18 37.56 -31.58 20.77
CA ALA A 18 36.60 -32.39 20.03
C ALA A 18 35.22 -31.72 19.90
N GLY A 19 34.77 -30.99 20.93
CA GLY A 19 33.51 -30.26 20.90
C GLY A 19 33.55 -29.06 19.95
N ALA A 20 34.68 -28.35 19.89
CA ALA A 20 34.88 -27.24 18.97
C ALA A 20 34.98 -27.72 17.51
N ALA A 21 35.67 -28.85 17.27
CA ALA A 21 35.75 -29.47 15.95
C ALA A 21 34.38 -29.95 15.45
N LEU A 22 33.57 -30.58 16.31
CA LEU A 22 32.22 -31.00 15.95
C LEU A 22 31.31 -29.80 15.66
N ALA A 23 31.40 -28.72 16.45
CA ALA A 23 30.65 -27.50 16.20
C ALA A 23 31.03 -26.87 14.85
N LEU A 24 32.32 -26.79 14.50
CA LEU A 24 32.78 -26.30 13.20
C LEU A 24 32.35 -27.18 12.02
N LEU A 25 32.16 -28.48 12.23
CA LEU A 25 31.70 -29.41 11.21
C LEU A 25 30.18 -29.35 11.01
N LEU A 26 29.43 -29.14 12.11
CA LEU A 26 27.97 -29.02 12.07
C LEU A 26 27.48 -27.63 11.69
N LEU A 27 28.26 -26.56 11.95
CA LEU A 27 27.86 -25.17 11.65
C LEU A 27 27.52 -24.97 10.16
N PRO A 28 28.32 -25.42 9.17
CA PRO A 28 27.98 -25.28 7.75
C PRO A 28 26.75 -26.09 7.36
N MET A 29 26.55 -27.26 7.99
CA MET A 29 25.37 -28.08 7.77
C MET A 29 24.12 -27.42 8.34
N LEU A 30 24.22 -26.81 9.53
CA LEU A 30 23.12 -26.09 10.17
C LEU A 30 22.80 -24.79 9.43
N LEU A 31 23.82 -24.05 8.99
CA LEU A 31 23.67 -22.87 8.13
C LEU A 31 23.09 -23.25 6.76
N GLY A 32 23.48 -24.41 6.21
CA GLY A 32 22.91 -24.96 4.97
C GLY A 32 21.45 -25.36 5.11
N VAL A 33 21.05 -25.94 6.25
CA VAL A 33 19.65 -26.31 6.52
C VAL A 33 18.79 -25.07 6.83
N MET A 34 19.34 -24.05 7.50
CA MET A 34 18.64 -22.78 7.72
C MET A 34 18.47 -21.97 6.42
N ALA A 35 19.37 -22.13 5.44
CA ALA A 35 19.20 -21.58 4.09
C ALA A 35 18.11 -22.30 3.26
N CYS A 36 17.52 -23.38 3.77
CA CYS A 36 16.44 -24.13 3.12
C CYS A 36 15.05 -23.88 3.73
N LEU A 37 14.88 -22.88 4.60
CA LEU A 37 13.55 -22.58 5.12
C LEU A 37 12.66 -21.96 4.03
N PRO A 38 11.49 -22.57 3.72
CA PRO A 38 10.60 -22.18 2.64
C PRO A 38 9.68 -21.07 3.14
N PHE A 39 10.21 -19.86 3.24
CA PHE A 39 9.37 -18.69 3.54
C PHE A 39 9.45 -17.71 2.38
N PRO A 40 8.30 -17.19 1.94
CA PRO A 40 8.19 -16.42 0.71
C PRO A 40 9.19 -15.28 0.67
N VAL A 41 10.08 -15.26 -0.34
CA VAL A 41 11.16 -14.25 -0.55
C VAL A 41 11.45 -13.39 0.69
N GLY A 42 12.27 -13.95 1.56
CA GLY A 42 12.68 -13.36 2.83
C GLY A 42 11.84 -13.82 4.01
N ASP A 43 12.37 -13.62 5.21
CA ASP A 43 11.69 -13.97 6.45
C ASP A 43 11.12 -12.68 7.05
N PRO A 44 9.79 -12.57 7.28
CA PRO A 44 9.22 -11.40 7.93
C PRO A 44 9.82 -11.16 9.32
N GLU A 45 10.35 -12.19 9.99
CA GLU A 45 11.05 -12.08 11.28
C GLU A 45 12.47 -11.54 11.17
N LEU A 46 13.02 -11.45 9.96
CA LEU A 46 14.32 -10.85 9.66
C LEU A 46 14.19 -9.49 8.97
N SER A 47 13.00 -9.16 8.46
CA SER A 47 12.70 -7.84 7.90
C SER A 47 12.81 -6.72 8.93
N GLU A 48 13.06 -5.52 8.43
CA GLU A 48 13.01 -4.26 9.15
C GLU A 48 12.20 -3.25 8.34
N ILE A 49 11.40 -2.45 9.03
CA ILE A 49 10.66 -1.35 8.40
C ILE A 49 11.64 -0.29 7.91
N ASP A 50 11.50 0.10 6.65
CA ASP A 50 12.07 1.35 6.14
C ASP A 50 11.09 2.50 6.46
N PRO A 51 11.37 3.37 7.44
CA PRO A 51 10.46 4.46 7.79
C PRO A 51 10.21 5.42 6.62
N LYS A 52 11.12 5.47 5.63
CA LYS A 52 10.96 6.28 4.42
C LYS A 52 9.94 5.71 3.43
N LEU A 53 9.48 4.47 3.62
CA LEU A 53 8.39 3.89 2.84
C LEU A 53 7.04 4.03 3.54
N SER A 54 7.02 4.22 4.86
CA SER A 54 5.77 4.29 5.64
C SER A 54 4.98 5.54 5.28
N GLY A 55 3.65 5.43 5.22
CA GLY A 55 2.72 6.52 4.88
C GLY A 55 1.79 6.21 3.71
N ILE A 56 1.08 7.25 3.25
CA ILE A 56 0.14 7.16 2.14
C ILE A 56 0.79 7.64 0.84
N TRP A 57 0.55 6.88 -0.22
CA TRP A 57 1.07 7.10 -1.56
C TRP A 57 -0.07 7.08 -2.57
N ILE A 58 -0.01 7.95 -3.56
CA ILE A 58 -1.01 8.08 -4.63
C ILE A 58 -0.30 8.01 -5.98
N GLY A 59 -0.89 7.29 -6.93
CA GLY A 59 -0.28 7.07 -8.23
C GLY A 59 -1.01 6.01 -9.04
N GLY A 60 -0.28 5.22 -9.81
CA GLY A 60 -0.89 4.22 -10.66
C GLY A 60 0.10 3.58 -11.64
N PRO A 61 -0.38 2.71 -12.53
CA PRO A 61 0.42 2.19 -13.62
C PRO A 61 0.95 3.32 -14.52
N GLY A 62 2.18 3.17 -15.00
CA GLY A 62 3.02 4.22 -15.61
C GLY A 62 2.36 5.08 -16.71
N GLU A 63 2.76 6.36 -16.75
CA GLU A 63 2.24 7.48 -17.56
C GLU A 63 0.86 8.03 -17.13
N ALA A 64 0.63 8.08 -15.82
CA ALA A 64 -0.53 8.68 -15.16
C ALA A 64 -0.57 10.23 -15.17
N GLU A 65 -0.08 10.90 -16.24
CA GLU A 65 -0.39 12.33 -16.38
C GLU A 65 -1.85 12.56 -16.80
N ASN A 66 -2.56 11.51 -17.26
CA ASN A 66 -3.97 11.61 -17.69
C ASN A 66 -4.81 10.37 -17.37
N SER A 67 -4.41 9.50 -16.43
CA SER A 67 -5.27 8.36 -16.06
C SER A 67 -6.47 8.87 -15.27
N GLU A 68 -7.67 8.56 -15.76
CA GLU A 68 -8.93 8.82 -15.02
C GLU A 68 -9.03 7.97 -13.74
N GLU A 69 -8.07 7.06 -13.53
CA GLU A 69 -7.91 6.19 -12.37
C GLU A 69 -6.68 6.58 -11.56
N ALA A 70 -6.84 6.66 -10.24
CA ALA A 70 -5.74 6.85 -9.29
C ALA A 70 -5.75 5.70 -8.26
N GLY A 71 -4.62 5.02 -8.14
CA GLY A 71 -4.35 4.01 -7.12
C GLY A 71 -3.75 4.62 -5.87
N PHE A 72 -4.16 4.10 -4.71
CA PHE A 72 -3.62 4.41 -3.41
C PHE A 72 -2.86 3.22 -2.86
N LEU A 73 -1.70 3.50 -2.28
CA LEU A 73 -0.90 2.57 -1.51
C LEU A 73 -0.71 3.15 -0.10
N ILE A 74 -1.19 2.45 0.91
CA ILE A 74 -1.00 2.79 2.32
C ILE A 74 -0.03 1.78 2.92
N LEU A 75 1.09 2.25 3.47
CA LEU A 75 2.05 1.43 4.19
C LEU A 75 2.06 1.85 5.66
N ASP A 76 1.24 1.18 6.47
CA ASP A 76 1.14 1.44 7.91
C ASP A 76 1.96 0.41 8.69
N PRO A 77 2.90 0.82 9.57
CA PRO A 77 3.65 -0.12 10.41
C PRO A 77 2.72 -1.04 11.22
N TYR A 78 2.76 -2.35 10.95
CA TYR A 78 1.97 -3.34 11.69
C TYR A 78 2.69 -3.81 12.96
N ASP A 79 4.00 -4.03 12.84
CA ASP A 79 4.91 -4.33 13.93
C ASP A 79 6.30 -3.73 13.63
N LYS A 80 7.33 -4.10 14.38
CA LYS A 80 8.69 -3.56 14.19
C LYS A 80 9.35 -4.00 12.86
N ARG A 81 8.76 -4.92 12.11
CA ARG A 81 9.36 -5.61 10.96
C ARG A 81 8.55 -5.53 9.68
N THR A 82 7.23 -5.37 9.81
CA THR A 82 6.27 -5.54 8.72
C THR A 82 5.22 -4.44 8.70
N TRP A 83 4.67 -4.19 7.51
CA TRP A 83 3.56 -3.27 7.30
C TRP A 83 2.23 -4.01 7.18
N LEU A 84 1.16 -3.32 7.54
CA LEU A 84 -0.15 -3.53 6.98
C LEU A 84 -0.23 -2.64 5.73
N ALA A 85 -0.21 -3.29 4.58
CA ALA A 85 -0.15 -2.62 3.30
C ALA A 85 -1.50 -2.69 2.60
N SER A 86 -2.12 -1.54 2.34
CA SER A 86 -3.44 -1.47 1.72
C SER A 86 -3.40 -0.84 0.33
N LEU A 87 -4.13 -1.43 -0.60
CA LEU A 87 -4.25 -1.00 -1.99
C LEU A 87 -5.72 -0.82 -2.36
N PHE A 88 -6.05 0.29 -3.01
CA PHE A 88 -7.35 0.51 -3.63
C PHE A 88 -7.24 1.49 -4.80
N SER A 89 -8.19 1.44 -5.72
CA SER A 89 -8.30 2.36 -6.85
C SER A 89 -9.45 3.33 -6.65
N THR A 90 -9.31 4.49 -7.30
CA THR A 90 -10.32 5.54 -7.39
C THR A 90 -10.48 5.96 -8.84
N LYS A 91 -11.62 6.58 -9.14
CA LYS A 91 -11.91 7.25 -10.40
C LYS A 91 -12.17 8.72 -10.16
N CYS A 92 -11.68 9.57 -11.03
CA CYS A 92 -12.01 10.98 -10.98
C CYS A 92 -13.40 11.23 -11.61
N VAL A 93 -14.23 12.05 -10.95
CA VAL A 93 -15.57 12.44 -11.42
C VAL A 93 -15.69 13.96 -11.64
N ASP A 94 -16.15 14.34 -12.85
CA ASP A 94 -16.27 15.75 -13.30
C ASP A 94 -17.36 16.56 -12.56
N GLU A 95 -18.28 15.90 -11.84
CA GLU A 95 -19.22 16.54 -10.92
C GLU A 95 -18.99 16.00 -9.50
N PRO A 96 -18.98 16.87 -8.46
CA PRO A 96 -18.79 16.40 -7.10
C PRO A 96 -19.99 15.50 -6.74
N ALA A 97 -19.71 14.37 -6.10
CA ALA A 97 -20.73 13.49 -5.54
C ALA A 97 -21.40 14.18 -4.33
N VAL A 98 -22.22 15.20 -4.59
CA VAL A 98 -23.06 15.81 -3.57
C VAL A 98 -24.26 14.89 -3.39
N GLU A 99 -24.16 13.92 -2.46
CA GLU A 99 -25.36 13.45 -1.79
C GLU A 99 -25.93 14.63 -1.00
N LYS A 100 -26.82 15.39 -1.64
CA LYS A 100 -27.70 16.30 -0.93
C LYS A 100 -28.51 15.44 0.03
N LYS A 101 -28.16 15.44 1.32
CA LYS A 101 -29.13 15.18 2.38
C LYS A 101 -30.29 16.13 2.15
N SER A 102 -31.33 15.61 1.50
CA SER A 102 -32.64 16.25 1.38
C SER A 102 -33.26 16.29 2.77
N GLY A 103 -32.79 17.24 3.58
CA GLY A 103 -33.48 17.70 4.76
C GLY A 103 -34.70 18.48 4.31
N SER A 104 -35.80 17.77 4.14
CA SER A 104 -37.14 18.34 4.08
C SER A 104 -37.38 19.17 5.34
N ALA A 105 -37.44 20.50 5.18
CA ALA A 105 -38.14 21.39 6.09
C ALA A 105 -38.65 22.57 5.28
N SER A 106 -39.84 22.40 4.72
CA SER A 106 -40.75 23.50 4.43
C SER A 106 -41.09 24.24 5.72
N THR A 107 -40.98 25.56 5.73
CA THR A 107 -42.03 26.48 6.22
C THR A 107 -41.68 27.92 5.83
N ALA A 108 -42.63 28.56 5.16
CA ALA A 108 -42.64 29.95 4.71
C ALA A 108 -42.77 30.96 5.88
N MET A 109 -42.29 32.20 5.69
CA MET A 109 -43.16 33.38 5.49
C MET A 109 -42.40 34.73 5.50
N SER A 110 -42.85 35.59 4.57
CA SER A 110 -43.10 37.04 4.68
C SER A 110 -41.99 38.02 5.05
N GLY A 111 -41.51 38.74 4.02
CA GLY A 111 -41.90 40.13 3.74
C GLY A 111 -41.47 41.24 4.70
N SER A 112 -40.66 42.19 4.20
CA SER A 112 -41.07 43.60 4.08
C SER A 112 -39.98 44.49 3.45
N THR A 113 -40.42 45.29 2.48
CA THR A 113 -39.75 46.44 1.90
C THR A 113 -39.67 47.58 2.91
N LEU A 114 -38.57 48.33 2.96
CA LEU A 114 -38.59 49.77 3.27
C LEU A 114 -37.37 50.48 2.65
N THR A 115 -37.69 51.50 1.85
CA THR A 115 -36.81 52.48 1.21
C THR A 115 -36.46 53.64 2.14
N ALA A 116 -35.32 54.28 1.84
CA ALA A 116 -35.04 55.73 1.89
C ALA A 116 -33.89 56.21 2.83
N ASP A 117 -32.73 56.40 2.19
CA ASP A 117 -32.13 57.70 1.83
C ASP A 117 -31.26 58.53 2.81
N SER A 118 -30.24 59.13 2.18
CA SER A 118 -29.44 60.33 2.50
C SER A 118 -28.15 60.24 3.35
N GLY A 119 -27.00 60.35 2.66
CA GLY A 119 -26.20 61.58 2.72
C GLY A 119 -24.75 61.55 3.26
N VAL A 120 -23.82 61.93 2.36
CA VAL A 120 -22.58 62.74 2.54
C VAL A 120 -21.21 62.04 2.71
N ASP A 121 -20.46 62.11 1.59
CA ASP A 121 -19.04 62.45 1.34
C ASP A 121 -17.94 62.21 2.38
N GLY A 122 -16.86 61.59 1.90
CA GLY A 122 -15.52 61.66 2.53
C GLY A 122 -14.54 60.65 1.94
N ALA A 123 -13.88 61.01 0.85
CA ALA A 123 -12.85 60.22 0.19
C ALA A 123 -11.60 60.00 1.08
N GLN A 124 -11.09 58.78 1.12
CA GLN A 124 -9.65 58.51 1.08
C GLN A 124 -9.41 57.05 0.64
N GLY A 125 -8.79 56.92 -0.52
CA GLY A 125 -8.44 55.65 -1.14
C GLY A 125 -7.38 54.92 -0.32
N VAL A 126 -7.75 53.73 0.12
CA VAL A 126 -6.83 52.62 0.34
C VAL A 126 -7.36 51.53 -0.59
N THR A 127 -6.62 51.27 -1.66
CA THR A 127 -6.83 50.12 -2.53
C THR A 127 -6.64 48.87 -1.67
N ALA A 128 -7.76 48.39 -1.11
CA ALA A 128 -7.88 47.01 -0.68
C ALA A 128 -7.69 46.16 -1.93
N GLU A 129 -6.63 45.36 -1.94
CA GLU A 129 -6.48 44.29 -2.91
C GLU A 129 -7.71 43.39 -2.78
N THR A 130 -8.59 43.52 -3.76
CA THR A 130 -9.70 42.60 -4.00
C THR A 130 -9.12 41.19 -4.01
N PRO A 131 -9.67 40.23 -3.27
CA PRO A 131 -9.32 38.82 -3.45
C PRO A 131 -9.49 38.51 -4.93
N GLN A 132 -8.40 38.11 -5.56
CA GLN A 132 -8.36 37.73 -6.95
C GLN A 132 -9.37 36.58 -7.13
N GLU A 133 -10.52 36.91 -7.71
CA GLU A 133 -11.57 35.98 -8.10
C GLU A 133 -10.92 34.99 -9.07
N THR A 134 -10.57 33.82 -8.56
CA THR A 134 -10.05 32.71 -9.36
C THR A 134 -11.10 32.39 -10.42
N ASP A 135 -10.75 32.67 -11.67
CA ASP A 135 -11.49 32.34 -12.89
C ASP A 135 -12.19 30.98 -12.71
N GLY A 136 -13.52 31.01 -12.63
CA GLY A 136 -14.39 29.87 -12.31
C GLY A 136 -14.45 28.80 -13.40
N ARG A 137 -13.32 28.49 -14.03
CA ARG A 137 -13.20 27.35 -14.94
C ARG A 137 -13.22 26.08 -14.12
N ILE A 138 -14.30 25.33 -14.26
CA ILE A 138 -14.40 23.96 -13.79
C ILE A 138 -13.22 23.19 -14.41
N LEU A 139 -12.22 22.86 -13.59
CA LEU A 139 -11.16 21.96 -14.00
C LEU A 139 -11.76 20.56 -14.12
N HIS A 140 -11.81 20.08 -15.35
CA HIS A 140 -12.17 18.70 -15.65
C HIS A 140 -11.08 17.76 -15.14
N CYS A 141 -11.49 16.55 -14.72
CA CYS A 141 -10.62 15.50 -14.22
C CYS A 141 -9.40 15.23 -15.12
N ARG A 142 -9.58 15.33 -16.44
CA ARG A 142 -8.49 15.17 -17.43
C ARG A 142 -7.36 16.20 -17.35
N ARG A 143 -7.49 17.23 -16.52
CA ARG A 143 -6.46 18.27 -16.32
C ARG A 143 -5.99 18.35 -14.87
N MET A 144 -6.39 17.41 -14.04
CA MET A 144 -5.99 17.33 -12.65
C MET A 144 -5.00 16.20 -12.48
N THR A 145 -3.94 16.47 -11.74
CA THR A 145 -3.15 15.39 -11.13
C THR A 145 -3.99 14.63 -10.11
N PRO A 146 -3.65 13.38 -9.77
CA PRO A 146 -4.34 12.63 -8.72
C PRO A 146 -4.45 13.37 -7.39
N VAL A 147 -3.40 14.13 -7.00
CA VAL A 147 -3.37 14.93 -5.77
C VAL A 147 -4.36 16.10 -5.83
N GLU A 148 -4.41 16.81 -6.95
CA GLU A 148 -5.39 17.91 -7.15
C GLU A 148 -6.82 17.38 -7.18
N ALA A 149 -7.06 16.24 -7.82
CA ALA A 149 -8.37 15.59 -7.84
C ALA A 149 -8.82 15.15 -6.44
N LEU A 150 -7.89 14.66 -5.60
CA LEU A 150 -8.16 14.34 -4.20
C LEU A 150 -8.55 15.60 -3.42
N ALA A 151 -7.72 16.64 -3.47
CA ALA A 151 -7.95 17.89 -2.75
C ALA A 151 -9.24 18.61 -3.18
N ALA A 152 -9.68 18.42 -4.43
CA ALA A 152 -10.93 18.95 -4.96
C ALA A 152 -12.17 18.07 -4.66
N GLY A 153 -12.01 16.97 -3.92
CA GLY A 153 -13.10 16.03 -3.61
C GLY A 153 -13.68 15.36 -4.86
N ARG A 154 -12.84 15.14 -5.89
CA ARG A 154 -13.24 14.58 -7.19
C ARG A 154 -12.94 13.10 -7.33
N LEU A 155 -12.27 12.47 -6.38
CA LEU A 155 -12.00 11.05 -6.41
C LEU A 155 -13.17 10.27 -5.79
N GLN A 156 -13.62 9.24 -6.49
CA GLN A 156 -14.59 8.28 -6.00
C GLN A 156 -13.94 6.90 -5.97
N VAL A 157 -14.11 6.18 -4.86
CA VAL A 157 -13.62 4.81 -4.72
C VAL A 157 -14.16 3.91 -5.82
N ASP A 158 -13.25 3.20 -6.50
CA ASP A 158 -13.58 2.23 -7.53
C ASP A 158 -13.02 0.86 -7.15
N GLY A 159 -13.92 -0.08 -6.84
CA GLY A 159 -13.56 -1.49 -6.65
C GLY A 159 -13.41 -1.93 -5.20
N LYS A 160 -12.29 -2.58 -4.89
CA LYS A 160 -12.04 -3.28 -3.62
C LYS A 160 -10.88 -2.63 -2.88
N LEU A 161 -10.94 -2.62 -1.56
CA LEU A 161 -9.80 -2.39 -0.69
C LEU A 161 -9.16 -3.73 -0.38
N GLN A 162 -7.87 -3.83 -0.63
CA GLN A 162 -7.10 -5.04 -0.39
C GLN A 162 -6.03 -4.74 0.63
N THR A 163 -5.88 -5.61 1.61
CA THR A 163 -4.93 -5.42 2.69
C THR A 163 -4.06 -6.65 2.84
N TYR A 164 -2.76 -6.40 2.92
CA TYR A 164 -1.69 -7.39 2.95
C TYR A 164 -0.81 -7.15 4.18
N LYS A 165 -0.19 -8.21 4.69
CA LYS A 165 1.03 -8.06 5.48
C LYS A 165 2.20 -7.99 4.50
N ALA A 166 3.01 -6.93 4.59
CA ALA A 166 4.13 -6.72 3.69
C ALA A 166 5.46 -6.62 4.44
N TRP A 167 6.55 -7.07 3.82
CA TRP A 167 7.90 -6.98 4.38
C TRP A 167 8.95 -6.79 3.29
N LEU A 168 10.10 -6.23 3.68
CA LEU A 168 11.21 -5.99 2.76
C LEU A 168 12.25 -7.11 2.85
N THR A 169 12.85 -7.38 1.71
CA THR A 169 14.00 -8.27 1.57
C THR A 169 14.97 -7.65 0.58
N ASP A 170 16.24 -7.51 0.96
CA ASP A 170 17.31 -7.11 0.06
C ASP A 170 18.09 -8.37 -0.38
N ILE A 171 18.19 -8.60 -1.69
CA ILE A 171 18.93 -9.72 -2.29
C ILE A 171 19.88 -9.15 -3.33
N ASP A 172 21.19 -9.30 -3.11
CA ASP A 172 22.26 -8.79 -4.00
C ASP A 172 22.07 -7.33 -4.44
N GLY A 173 21.64 -6.48 -3.51
CA GLY A 173 21.40 -5.04 -3.75
C GLY A 173 20.08 -4.72 -4.44
N VAL A 174 19.24 -5.72 -4.73
CA VAL A 174 17.87 -5.54 -5.20
C VAL A 174 16.90 -5.63 -4.04
N ARG A 175 16.14 -4.55 -3.85
CA ARG A 175 15.11 -4.46 -2.83
C ARG A 175 13.79 -5.00 -3.34
N LEU A 176 13.23 -5.94 -2.59
CA LEU A 176 11.97 -6.60 -2.89
C LEU A 176 11.00 -6.37 -1.73
N MET A 177 9.72 -6.27 -2.05
CA MET A 177 8.65 -6.28 -1.07
C MET A 177 7.74 -7.46 -1.35
N THR A 178 7.54 -8.25 -0.31
CA THR A 178 6.71 -9.45 -0.34
C THR A 178 5.36 -9.13 0.30
N TRP A 179 4.27 -9.59 -0.30
CA TRP A 179 2.90 -9.24 0.04
C TRP A 179 2.08 -10.49 0.33
N GLU A 180 1.67 -10.67 1.58
CA GLU A 180 0.84 -11.78 2.04
C GLU A 180 -0.59 -11.29 2.28
N PRO A 181 -1.61 -11.85 1.62
CA PRO A 181 -3.00 -11.41 1.75
C PRO A 181 -3.51 -11.57 3.19
N LYS A 182 -4.24 -10.57 3.71
CA LYS A 182 -4.89 -10.64 5.03
C LYS A 182 -6.38 -10.42 4.96
N PHE A 183 -6.83 -9.43 4.18
CA PHE A 183 -8.23 -9.03 4.16
C PHE A 183 -8.60 -8.35 2.84
N GLN A 184 -9.85 -8.53 2.39
CA GLN A 184 -10.43 -7.84 1.25
C GLN A 184 -11.80 -7.28 1.61
N ALA A 185 -12.00 -5.98 1.45
CA ALA A 185 -13.29 -5.30 1.56
C ALA A 185 -13.76 -4.80 0.19
N GLN A 186 -15.07 -4.81 -0.03
CA GLN A 186 -15.67 -4.20 -1.22
C GLN A 186 -16.32 -2.88 -0.84
N SER A 187 -16.26 -1.89 -1.73
CA SER A 187 -16.95 -0.61 -1.50
C SER A 187 -18.45 -0.85 -1.27
N ILE A 188 -18.99 -0.25 -0.21
CA ILE A 188 -20.42 -0.35 0.15
C ILE A 188 -21.30 0.41 -0.85
N ILE A 189 -20.72 1.39 -1.57
CA ILE A 189 -21.41 2.21 -2.55
C ILE A 189 -21.78 1.36 -3.78
N LYS A 190 -20.88 0.49 -4.25
CA LYS A 190 -21.13 -0.41 -5.40
C LYS A 190 -22.05 -1.59 -5.10
N LYS A 191 -22.20 -2.02 -3.84
CA LYS A 191 -23.17 -3.10 -3.49
C LYS A 191 -24.61 -2.76 -3.89
N ARG A 192 -24.94 -1.48 -4.12
CA ARG A 192 -26.27 -1.04 -4.57
C ARG A 192 -26.41 -0.87 -6.09
N ALA A 193 -25.32 -0.89 -6.85
CA ALA A 193 -25.32 -0.62 -8.30
C ALA A 193 -24.55 -1.70 -9.08
N SER A 194 -25.30 -2.70 -9.54
CA SER A 194 -24.92 -3.69 -10.58
C SER A 194 -23.86 -4.75 -10.26
N SER A 195 -24.29 -6.01 -10.36
CA SER A 195 -23.50 -7.05 -11.03
C SER A 195 -23.19 -6.60 -12.46
N ASP A 196 -22.08 -7.01 -13.02
CA ASP A 196 -21.66 -6.77 -14.41
C ASP A 196 -20.79 -5.53 -14.63
N LYS A 197 -19.51 -5.67 -14.26
CA LYS A 197 -18.37 -5.59 -15.18
C LYS A 197 -17.09 -5.78 -14.36
N ALA A 198 -16.28 -6.75 -14.77
CA ALA A 198 -14.94 -6.94 -14.23
C ALA A 198 -14.12 -5.69 -14.54
N GLY A 199 -13.97 -4.81 -13.54
CA GLY A 199 -12.96 -3.76 -13.59
C GLY A 199 -11.58 -4.42 -13.66
N HIS A 200 -10.61 -3.72 -14.24
CA HIS A 200 -9.21 -4.12 -14.24
C HIS A 200 -8.69 -4.08 -12.80
N SER A 201 -8.95 -5.15 -12.05
CA SER A 201 -8.31 -5.41 -10.78
C SER A 201 -6.82 -5.57 -11.06
N LEU A 202 -5.97 -4.94 -10.24
CA LEU A 202 -4.51 -5.06 -10.36
C LEU A 202 -4.14 -6.54 -10.62
N PRO A 203 -3.30 -6.85 -11.62
CA PRO A 203 -2.92 -8.24 -11.90
C PRO A 203 -2.27 -8.86 -10.64
N GLY A 204 -2.83 -9.98 -10.15
CA GLY A 204 -2.41 -10.67 -8.91
C GLY A 204 -3.30 -10.41 -7.67
N SER A 205 -4.39 -9.67 -7.81
CA SER A 205 -5.14 -9.08 -6.69
C SER A 205 -6.28 -9.93 -6.10
N ASP A 206 -6.48 -11.17 -6.55
CA ASP A 206 -7.50 -12.07 -5.99
C ASP A 206 -6.99 -12.85 -4.76
N GLY A 207 -6.41 -12.11 -3.80
CA GLY A 207 -5.99 -12.69 -2.52
C GLY A 207 -4.82 -13.66 -2.65
N PHE A 208 -3.96 -13.46 -3.65
CA PHE A 208 -2.73 -14.23 -3.81
C PHE A 208 -1.55 -13.51 -3.16
N TRP A 209 -0.56 -14.31 -2.78
CA TRP A 209 0.74 -13.82 -2.38
C TRP A 209 1.53 -13.37 -3.62
N PHE A 210 2.28 -12.26 -3.52
CA PHE A 210 3.15 -11.79 -4.61
C PHE A 210 4.37 -11.02 -4.11
N VAL A 211 5.33 -10.79 -5.02
CA VAL A 211 6.57 -10.03 -4.75
C VAL A 211 6.72 -8.94 -5.80
N LEU A 212 7.04 -7.73 -5.34
CA LEU A 212 7.31 -6.58 -6.18
C LEU A 212 8.73 -6.10 -5.93
N ARG A 213 9.41 -5.65 -6.99
CA ARG A 213 10.69 -4.94 -6.81
C ARG A 213 10.41 -3.49 -6.45
N VAL A 214 11.01 -3.04 -5.36
CA VAL A 214 10.86 -1.67 -4.87
C VAL A 214 12.02 -0.83 -5.38
N ARG A 215 11.70 0.32 -5.99
CA ARG A 215 12.70 1.36 -6.30
C ARG A 215 12.27 2.66 -5.66
N SER A 216 13.18 3.29 -4.93
CA SER A 216 13.01 4.67 -4.49
C SER A 216 13.87 5.55 -5.38
N HIS A 217 13.22 6.41 -6.18
CA HIS A 217 13.90 7.36 -7.06
C HIS A 217 14.19 8.67 -6.34
N ALA A 218 13.28 9.07 -5.44
CA ALA A 218 13.37 10.26 -4.61
C ALA A 218 12.70 9.99 -3.24
N PRO A 219 12.87 10.86 -2.23
CA PRO A 219 12.24 10.69 -0.91
C PRO A 219 10.70 10.57 -0.95
N ASN A 220 10.09 11.16 -1.99
CA ASN A 220 8.64 11.23 -2.17
C ASN A 220 8.17 10.44 -3.40
N GLU A 221 9.02 9.58 -3.96
CA GLU A 221 8.70 8.81 -5.16
C GLU A 221 9.16 7.35 -5.00
N VAL A 222 8.22 6.44 -5.15
CA VAL A 222 8.46 5.00 -5.13
C VAL A 222 7.85 4.37 -6.36
N SER A 223 8.58 3.43 -6.98
CA SER A 223 8.02 2.57 -8.00
C SER A 223 8.03 1.12 -7.54
N LEU A 224 6.99 0.40 -7.92
CA LEU A 224 6.86 -1.03 -7.70
C LEU A 224 6.84 -1.70 -9.08
N ASP A 225 7.88 -2.48 -9.38
CA ASP A 225 7.91 -3.28 -10.61
C ASP A 225 7.24 -4.63 -10.33
N ILE A 226 6.21 -4.94 -11.13
CA ILE A 226 5.55 -6.24 -11.10
C ILE A 226 6.44 -7.26 -11.82
N ILE A 227 6.45 -8.48 -11.29
CA ILE A 227 7.07 -9.61 -11.96
C ILE A 227 6.38 -9.83 -13.31
N ASN A 228 7.18 -10.04 -14.35
CA ASN A 228 6.69 -10.23 -15.70
C ASN A 228 5.67 -11.38 -15.76
N PRO A 229 4.44 -11.15 -16.24
CA PRO A 229 3.40 -12.18 -16.26
C PRO A 229 3.80 -13.39 -17.12
N GLY A 230 4.61 -13.22 -18.18
CA GLY A 230 5.11 -14.35 -18.97
C GLY A 230 5.98 -15.31 -18.16
N VAL A 231 6.64 -14.82 -17.12
CA VAL A 231 7.41 -15.65 -16.18
C VAL A 231 6.48 -16.44 -15.26
N LEU A 232 5.29 -15.92 -14.96
CA LEU A 232 4.28 -16.61 -14.17
C LEU A 232 3.53 -17.67 -14.99
N GLU A 233 3.43 -17.50 -16.31
CA GLU A 233 2.84 -18.49 -17.22
C GLU A 233 3.68 -19.77 -17.30
N ASP A 234 5.00 -19.65 -17.13
CA ASP A 234 5.93 -20.80 -17.07
C ASP A 234 5.87 -21.53 -15.72
N LEU A 235 5.21 -20.96 -14.71
CA LEU A 235 4.94 -21.67 -13.46
C LEU A 235 3.80 -22.64 -13.69
N ASP A 236 3.95 -23.89 -13.22
CA ASP A 236 2.86 -24.88 -13.17
C ASP A 236 1.81 -24.42 -12.14
N LEU A 237 1.02 -23.41 -12.49
CA LEU A 237 -0.08 -22.92 -11.69
C LEU A 237 -1.20 -23.97 -11.70
N PRO A 238 -1.80 -24.28 -10.55
CA PRO A 238 -2.84 -25.29 -10.46
C PRO A 238 -4.01 -24.99 -11.38
N SER A 239 -4.39 -25.97 -12.21
CA SER A 239 -5.71 -25.98 -12.85
C SER A 239 -6.82 -26.42 -11.88
N ALA A 240 -6.49 -26.64 -10.61
CA ALA A 240 -7.41 -27.12 -9.58
C ALA A 240 -8.48 -26.08 -9.27
N LYS A 241 -9.63 -26.53 -8.77
CA LYS A 241 -10.69 -25.61 -8.33
C LYS A 241 -10.21 -24.84 -7.11
N ASP A 242 -10.48 -23.54 -7.11
CA ASP A 242 -10.23 -22.65 -5.98
C ASP A 242 -10.79 -23.22 -4.67
N GLY A 243 -9.98 -23.17 -3.61
CA GLY A 243 -10.31 -23.66 -2.27
C GLY A 243 -10.13 -25.17 -2.02
N SER A 244 -9.54 -25.94 -2.94
CA SER A 244 -9.16 -27.34 -2.68
C SER A 244 -7.78 -27.46 -2.04
N PRO A 245 -7.50 -28.51 -1.23
CA PRO A 245 -6.14 -28.73 -0.69
C PRO A 245 -5.07 -28.85 -1.77
N GLU A 246 -5.41 -29.43 -2.93
CA GLU A 246 -4.51 -29.54 -4.07
C GLU A 246 -4.19 -28.17 -4.69
N PHE A 247 -5.14 -27.23 -4.66
CA PHE A 247 -4.92 -25.86 -5.08
C PHE A 247 -3.93 -25.15 -4.15
N ASP A 248 -4.11 -25.28 -2.83
CA ASP A 248 -3.22 -24.67 -1.83
C ASP A 248 -1.77 -25.20 -1.94
N ASP A 249 -1.60 -26.52 -2.12
CA ASP A 249 -0.28 -27.13 -2.24
C ASP A 249 0.41 -26.75 -3.56
N ALA A 250 -0.34 -26.65 -4.65
CA ALA A 250 0.19 -26.19 -5.92
C ALA A 250 0.52 -24.68 -5.90
N LEU A 251 -0.27 -23.85 -5.22
CA LEU A 251 0.04 -22.44 -5.01
C LEU A 251 1.34 -22.27 -4.20
N LYS A 252 1.52 -23.06 -3.15
CA LYS A 252 2.79 -23.11 -2.38
C LYS A 252 3.96 -23.55 -3.26
N ALA A 253 3.76 -24.56 -4.11
CA ALA A 253 4.80 -25.03 -5.02
C ALA A 253 5.21 -23.95 -6.03
N ALA A 254 4.23 -23.25 -6.62
CA ALA A 254 4.45 -22.12 -7.53
C ALA A 254 5.16 -20.96 -6.83
N ALA A 255 4.74 -20.59 -5.62
CA ALA A 255 5.42 -19.57 -4.81
C ALA A 255 6.89 -19.94 -4.55
N GLY A 256 7.16 -21.20 -4.21
CA GLY A 256 8.53 -21.71 -4.02
C GLY A 256 9.36 -21.74 -5.30
N GLN A 257 8.76 -21.98 -6.47
CA GLN A 257 9.45 -21.86 -7.77
C GLN A 257 9.80 -20.40 -8.07
N LEU A 258 8.83 -19.50 -7.93
CA LEU A 258 9.01 -18.07 -8.15
C LEU A 258 10.11 -17.49 -7.25
N GLU A 259 10.10 -17.85 -5.97
CA GLU A 259 11.15 -17.44 -5.04
C GLU A 259 12.54 -17.91 -5.47
N ARG A 260 12.68 -19.16 -5.93
CA ARG A 260 13.97 -19.66 -6.44
C ARG A 260 14.43 -18.86 -7.64
N MET A 261 13.53 -18.52 -8.56
CA MET A 261 13.85 -17.74 -9.74
C MET A 261 14.31 -16.33 -9.39
N ILE A 262 13.61 -15.67 -8.47
CA ILE A 262 13.98 -14.35 -7.92
C ILE A 262 15.36 -14.42 -7.26
N ARG A 263 15.61 -15.40 -6.39
CA ARG A 263 16.90 -15.55 -5.70
C ARG A 263 18.07 -15.84 -6.63
N GLN A 264 17.82 -16.58 -7.72
CA GLN A 264 18.85 -16.93 -8.69
C GLN A 264 19.13 -15.78 -9.67
N ASN A 265 18.17 -14.88 -9.88
CA ASN A 265 18.26 -13.83 -10.89
C ASN A 265 17.72 -12.48 -10.36
N PRO A 266 18.17 -12.00 -9.18
CA PRO A 266 17.56 -10.84 -8.52
C PRO A 266 17.70 -9.56 -9.32
N ASP A 267 18.74 -9.44 -10.14
CA ASP A 267 19.03 -8.27 -10.97
C ASP A 267 18.51 -8.38 -12.41
N ASN A 268 17.92 -9.53 -12.80
CA ASN A 268 17.45 -9.74 -14.16
C ASN A 268 16.30 -8.78 -14.51
N PRO A 269 16.48 -7.85 -15.47
CA PRO A 269 15.45 -6.88 -15.82
C PRO A 269 14.21 -7.52 -16.46
N GLU A 270 14.35 -8.66 -17.16
CA GLU A 270 13.23 -9.35 -17.80
C GLU A 270 12.26 -9.97 -16.78
N LEU A 271 12.77 -10.36 -15.62
CA LEU A 271 11.97 -10.86 -14.51
C LEU A 271 11.01 -9.78 -13.98
N TYR A 272 11.40 -8.51 -14.04
CA TYR A 272 10.64 -7.35 -13.56
C TYR A 272 10.15 -6.46 -14.71
N ALA A 273 10.05 -7.01 -15.91
CA ALA A 273 9.55 -6.30 -17.10
C ALA A 273 8.01 -6.25 -17.15
N GLY A 274 7.33 -6.55 -16.04
CA GLY A 274 5.89 -6.34 -15.91
C GLY A 274 5.53 -4.86 -15.86
N GLU A 275 4.26 -4.59 -15.63
CA GLU A 275 3.76 -3.23 -15.43
C GLU A 275 4.47 -2.58 -14.22
N ARG A 276 4.89 -1.33 -14.39
CA ARG A 276 5.47 -0.52 -13.32
C ARG A 276 4.40 0.39 -12.75
N MET A 277 4.15 0.27 -11.45
CA MET A 277 3.38 1.24 -10.71
C MET A 277 4.30 2.33 -10.18
N GLN A 278 3.92 3.59 -10.37
CA GLN A 278 4.63 4.74 -9.84
C GLN A 278 3.72 5.44 -8.84
N PHE A 279 4.25 5.73 -7.66
CA PHE A 279 3.54 6.43 -6.62
C PHE A 279 4.33 7.62 -6.10
N GLN A 280 3.60 8.69 -5.83
CA GLN A 280 4.09 9.87 -5.15
C GLN A 280 3.57 9.87 -3.72
N ARG A 281 4.42 10.28 -2.78
CA ARG A 281 4.06 10.39 -1.38
C ARG A 281 3.02 11.49 -1.21
N LEU A 282 1.91 11.16 -0.59
CA LEU A 282 0.89 12.13 -0.24
C LEU A 282 1.35 12.96 0.97
N PRO A 283 1.23 14.30 0.95
CA PRO A 283 1.46 15.14 2.13
C PRO A 283 0.50 14.78 3.28
N GLN A 284 0.95 14.96 4.52
CA GLN A 284 0.17 14.55 5.71
C GLN A 284 -1.12 15.34 5.86
N GLU A 285 -1.15 16.59 5.40
CA GLU A 285 -2.34 17.45 5.41
C GLU A 285 -3.51 16.87 4.60
N ASN A 286 -3.25 15.95 3.66
CA ASN A 286 -4.28 15.30 2.84
C ASN A 286 -4.71 13.92 3.38
N TYR A 287 -4.22 13.48 4.55
CA TYR A 287 -4.55 12.13 5.06
C TYR A 287 -6.02 12.01 5.45
N ASN A 288 -6.64 13.09 5.90
CA ASN A 288 -8.07 13.13 6.20
C ASN A 288 -8.92 12.90 4.94
N ASP A 289 -8.52 13.48 3.80
CA ASP A 289 -9.21 13.27 2.51
C ASP A 289 -9.20 11.78 2.11
N VAL A 290 -8.12 11.07 2.44
CA VAL A 290 -8.02 9.62 2.23
C VAL A 290 -8.88 8.85 3.23
N GLY A 291 -8.97 9.32 4.48
CA GLY A 291 -9.89 8.81 5.49
C GLY A 291 -11.33 8.79 4.98
N ASP A 292 -11.80 9.89 4.37
CA ASP A 292 -13.14 10.01 3.80
C ASP A 292 -13.38 8.99 2.66
N LEU A 293 -12.34 8.70 1.85
CA LEU A 293 -12.42 7.63 0.85
C LEU A 293 -12.52 6.24 1.51
N LEU A 294 -11.81 6.01 2.60
CA LEU A 294 -11.82 4.73 3.33
C LEU A 294 -13.18 4.45 4.01
N GLU A 295 -13.94 5.49 4.37
CA GLU A 295 -15.32 5.32 4.87
C GLU A 295 -16.22 4.59 3.85
N ALA A 296 -15.96 4.74 2.55
CA ALA A 296 -16.69 4.01 1.50
C ALA A 296 -16.44 2.48 1.54
N PHE A 297 -15.45 2.01 2.30
CA PHE A 297 -15.21 0.60 2.61
C PHE A 297 -15.72 0.18 3.99
N GLY A 298 -16.35 1.10 4.74
CA GLY A 298 -16.80 0.86 6.11
C GLY A 298 -15.67 0.90 7.15
N ILE A 299 -14.56 1.56 6.82
CA ILE A 299 -13.45 1.79 7.74
C ILE A 299 -13.64 3.19 8.32
N GLU A 300 -13.93 3.26 9.62
CA GLU A 300 -13.99 4.53 10.35
C GLU A 300 -12.59 5.13 10.47
N GLN A 301 -12.48 6.46 10.43
CA GLN A 301 -11.21 7.22 10.38
C GLN A 301 -10.17 6.67 11.37
N ILE A 302 -9.02 6.23 10.83
CA ILE A 302 -7.89 5.66 11.59
C ILE A 302 -6.86 6.75 11.97
N PHE A 303 -6.95 7.95 11.36
CA PHE A 303 -5.95 9.02 11.45
C PHE A 303 -6.51 10.28 12.10
#